data_AF-A0A8C2DMJ7-F1
#
_entry.id   AF-A0A8C2DMJ7-F1
#
_cell.length_a   1.000
_cell.length_b   1.000
_cell.length_c   1.000
_cell.angle_alpha   90.00
_cell.angle_beta   90.00
_cell.angle_gamma   90.00
#
_symmetry.space_group_name_H-M   'P 1'
#
loop_
_entity.id
_entity.type
_entity.pdbx_description
1 polymer ?
#
loop_
_entity_poly.entity_id
_entity_poly.type
_entity_poly.pdbx_seq_one_letter_code
_entity_poly.pdbx_strand_id
1 'polypeptide(L)' 'MLVRELVYFVVFFFSFGTHVDVGIVNGREAKPHSRPYMVSIQLNGQHLCGGFLLSDQWVLTAAHCWDG' A
#
# COMPACT_ATOMS: atom_id res chain seq x y z
N MET A 1 2.64 -32.16 22.33
CA MET A 1 3.80 -31.46 21.73
C MET A 1 3.61 -31.29 20.22
N LEU A 2 3.31 -32.34 19.45
CA LEU A 2 3.06 -32.26 17.99
C LEU A 2 1.84 -31.42 17.58
N VAL A 3 0.73 -31.44 18.35
CA VAL A 3 -0.51 -30.73 17.98
C VAL A 3 -0.39 -29.20 18.14
N ARG A 4 0.35 -28.71 19.14
CA ARG A 4 0.54 -27.26 19.37
C ARG A 4 1.34 -26.61 18.24
N GLU A 5 2.45 -27.22 17.83
CA GLU A 5 3.28 -26.73 16.71
C GLU A 5 2.51 -26.73 15.39
N LEU A 6 1.68 -27.74 15.15
CA LEU A 6 0.82 -27.82 13.97
C LEU A 6 -0.25 -26.72 13.97
N VAL A 7 -0.84 -26.41 15.13
CA VAL A 7 -1.78 -25.28 15.27
C VAL A 7 -1.06 -23.95 15.03
N TYR A 8 0.13 -23.72 15.59
CA TYR A 8 0.90 -22.50 15.30
C TYR A 8 1.29 -22.39 13.84
N PHE A 9 1.67 -23.50 13.20
CA PHE A 9 2.03 -23.55 11.78
C PHE A 9 0.81 -23.26 10.88
N VAL A 10 -0.35 -23.83 11.20
CA VAL A 10 -1.62 -23.57 10.50
C VAL A 10 -2.07 -22.13 10.72
N VAL A 11 -2.03 -21.60 11.95
CA VAL A 11 -2.37 -20.21 12.25
C VAL A 11 -1.39 -19.24 11.55
N PHE A 12 -0.10 -19.55 11.51
CA PHE A 12 0.90 -18.78 10.78
C PHE A 12 0.58 -18.77 9.27
N PHE A 13 0.30 -19.93 8.66
CA PHE A 13 -0.10 -20.01 7.25
C PHE A 13 -1.42 -19.28 6.94
N PHE A 14 -2.42 -19.33 7.83
CA PHE A 14 -3.72 -18.67 7.63
C PHE A 14 -3.67 -17.17 7.95
N SER A 15 -2.79 -16.72 8.85
CA SER A 15 -2.60 -15.29 9.16
C SER A 15 -1.78 -14.56 8.09
N PHE A 16 -0.97 -15.28 7.31
CA PHE A 16 -0.42 -14.84 6.02
C PHE A 16 -1.49 -14.95 4.91
N GLY A 17 -2.74 -14.58 5.20
CA GLY A 17 -3.79 -14.48 4.21
C GLY A 17 -3.38 -13.57 3.06
N THR A 18 -3.82 -13.90 1.85
CA THR A 18 -3.51 -13.15 0.63
C THR A 18 -3.89 -11.68 0.77
N HIS A 19 -2.91 -10.79 0.92
CA HIS A 19 -3.11 -9.35 0.74
C HIS A 19 -3.45 -9.13 -0.73
N VAL A 20 -4.74 -8.91 -1.03
CA VAL A 20 -5.17 -8.56 -2.38
C VAL A 20 -4.83 -7.09 -2.57
N ASP A 21 -3.71 -6.82 -3.25
CA ASP A 21 -3.37 -5.47 -3.66
C ASP A 21 -4.29 -5.07 -4.81
N VAL A 22 -5.35 -4.32 -4.48
CA VAL A 22 -6.36 -3.92 -5.45
C VAL A 22 -5.85 -2.66 -6.15
N GLY A 23 -5.37 -2.83 -7.38
CA GLY A 23 -5.03 -1.71 -8.24
C GLY A 23 -6.26 -0.90 -8.68
N ILE A 24 -6.04 0.13 -9.49
CA ILE A 24 -7.13 0.92 -10.08
C ILE A 24 -8.04 0.00 -10.90
N VAL A 25 -9.34 -0.02 -10.60
CA VAL A 25 -10.34 -0.88 -11.28
C VAL A 25 -10.38 -0.56 -12.78
N ASN A 26 -10.29 -1.60 -13.62
CA ASN A 26 -10.12 -1.47 -15.08
C ASN A 26 -8.90 -0.64 -15.51
N GLY A 27 -7.94 -0.44 -14.61
CA GLY A 27 -6.68 0.23 -14.89
C GLY A 27 -5.70 -0.64 -15.65
N ARG A 28 -4.61 -0.01 -16.06
CA ARG A 28 -3.42 -0.69 -16.61
C ARG A 28 -2.19 -0.13 -15.91
N GLU A 29 -1.17 -0.96 -15.78
CA GLU A 29 0.10 -0.53 -15.22
C GLU A 29 0.67 0.66 -16.02
N ALA A 30 1.13 1.68 -15.30
CA ALA A 30 1.78 2.82 -15.93
C ALA A 30 3.20 2.43 -16.36
N LYS A 31 3.68 2.95 -17.51
CA LYS A 31 5.10 2.82 -17.87
C LYS A 31 5.95 3.37 -16.71
N PRO A 32 7.01 2.68 -16.29
CA PRO A 32 7.86 3.13 -15.18
C PRO A 32 8.26 4.60 -15.33
N HIS A 33 8.11 5.36 -14.25
CA HIS A 33 8.42 6.80 -14.16
C HIS A 33 7.68 7.72 -15.17
N SER A 34 6.64 7.25 -15.86
CA SER A 34 5.85 8.07 -16.81
C SER A 34 4.93 9.11 -16.14
N ARG A 35 4.82 9.07 -14.82
CA ARG A 35 4.06 9.99 -13.97
C ARG A 35 5.00 10.52 -12.88
N PRO A 36 6.01 11.34 -13.23
CA PRO A 36 7.05 11.77 -12.30
C PRO A 36 6.52 12.66 -11.17
N TYR A 37 5.34 13.25 -11.38
CA TYR A 37 4.62 14.01 -10.36
C TYR A 37 3.86 13.13 -9.36
N MET A 38 3.68 11.83 -9.61
CA MET A 38 2.90 10.96 -8.73
C MET A 38 3.66 10.66 -7.44
N VAL A 39 3.01 10.88 -6.29
CA VAL A 39 3.60 10.67 -4.96
C VAL A 39 2.81 9.59 -4.19
N SER A 40 3.54 8.75 -3.45
CA SER A 40 3.00 7.82 -2.46
C SER A 40 3.13 8.44 -1.08
N ILE A 41 2.01 8.80 -0.46
CA ILE A 41 1.96 9.26 0.94
C ILE A 41 1.91 8.02 1.81
N GLN A 42 2.83 7.92 2.76
CA GLN A 42 3.01 6.71 3.55
C GLN A 42 2.94 6.98 5.05
N LEU A 43 2.36 6.03 5.78
CA LEU A 43 2.42 5.94 7.23
C LEU A 43 3.09 4.62 7.61
N ASN A 44 4.14 4.66 8.43
CA ASN A 44 4.92 3.48 8.83
C ASN A 44 5.44 2.63 7.64
N GLY A 45 5.77 3.27 6.52
CA GLY A 45 6.25 2.61 5.30
C GLY A 45 5.17 1.95 4.44
N GLN A 46 3.89 2.12 4.77
CA GLN A 46 2.76 1.62 3.98
C GLN A 46 2.07 2.75 3.22
N HIS A 47 1.68 2.50 1.97
CA HIS A 47 0.93 3.46 1.16
C HIS A 47 -0.46 3.71 1.77
N LEU A 48 -0.75 4.97 2.03
CA LEU A 48 -2.03 5.43 2.57
C LEU A 48 -2.86 6.15 1.49
N CYS A 49 -2.23 7.09 0.79
CA CYS A 49 -2.87 7.94 -0.20
C CYS A 49 -1.93 8.30 -1.36
N GLY A 50 -2.54 8.73 -2.47
CA GLY A 50 -1.83 9.38 -3.57
C GLY A 50 -1.62 10.88 -3.35
N GLY A 51 -0.71 11.47 -4.13
CA GLY A 51 -0.50 12.91 -4.21
C GLY A 51 0.22 13.33 -5.49
N PHE A 52 0.38 14.65 -5.66
CA PHE A 52 1.02 15.28 -6.81
C PHE A 52 2.15 16.22 -6.34
N LEU A 53 3.38 15.99 -6.80
CA LEU A 53 4.50 16.90 -6.59
C LEU A 53 4.29 18.17 -7.43
N LEU A 54 4.04 19.30 -6.78
CA LEU A 54 3.82 20.60 -7.43
C LEU A 54 5.10 21.41 -7.59
N SER A 55 6.01 21.26 -6.64
CA SER A 55 7.34 21.88 -6.65
C SER A 55 8.28 21.07 -5.76
N ASP A 56 9.56 21.44 -5.73
CA ASP A 56 10.63 20.71 -5.02
C ASP A 56 10.33 20.42 -3.54
N GLN A 57 9.44 21.18 -2.91
CA GLN A 57 9.09 21.02 -1.49
C GLN A 57 7.59 20.90 -1.19
N TRP A 58 6.72 20.85 -2.22
CA TRP A 58 5.27 20.87 -2.02
C TRP A 58 4.55 19.75 -2.77
N VAL A 59 3.75 18.98 -2.04
CA VAL A 59 2.87 17.92 -2.55
C VAL A 59 1.42 18.29 -2.30
N LEU A 60 0.57 18.17 -3.32
CA LEU A 60 -0.87 18.30 -3.23
C LEU A 60 -1.53 16.93 -3.02
N THR A 61 -2.48 16.84 -2.09
CA THR A 61 -3.28 15.63 -1.83
C THR A 61 -4.69 16.00 -1.37
N ALA A 62 -5.54 15.00 -1.14
CA ALA A 62 -6.86 15.19 -0.57
C ALA A 62 -6.75 15.53 0.94
N ALA A 63 -7.56 16.47 1.42
CA ALA A 63 -7.50 16.92 2.82
C ALA A 63 -7.72 15.78 3.83
N HIS A 64 -8.57 14.80 3.51
CA HIS A 64 -8.86 13.66 4.39
C HIS A 64 -7.70 12.67 4.51
N CYS A 65 -6.66 12.75 3.66
CA CYS A 65 -5.48 11.91 3.75
C CYS A 65 -4.54 12.30 4.89
N TRP A 66 -4.82 13.39 5.61
CA TRP A 66 -4.03 13.83 6.75
C TRP A 66 -4.19 12.93 7.98
N ASP A 67 -5.39 12.40 8.23
CA ASP A 67 -5.69 11.64 9.45
C ASP A 67 -5.67 10.12 9.29
N GLY A 68 -5.62 9.59 8.06
CA GLY A 68 -5.52 8.16 7.77
C GLY A 68 -6.79 7.36 8.04
#